data_AF-A0A933U3J7-F1
#
_entry.id   AF-A0A933U3J7-F1
#
_cell.length_a   1.000
_cell.length_b   1.000
_cell.length_c   1.000
_cell.angle_alpha   90.00
_cell.angle_beta   90.00
_cell.angle_gamma   90.00
#
_symmetry.space_group_name_H-M   'P 1'
#
loop_
_entity.id
_entity.type
_entity.pdbx_description
1 polymer ?
#
loop_
_entity_poly.entity_id
_entity_poly.type
_entity_poly.pdbx_seq_one_letter_code
_entity_poly.pdbx_strand_id
1 'polypeptide(L)'
;MLNEHFEKHGREFGAITKDEYLRRAQELRDATVGGDVREVVRDDGVASRFDKRTGAFIAFDRDLTIRTFFKPNDGVRYFERQAEREHE
;
A
#
# COMPACT_ATOMS: atom_id res chain seq x y z
N MET A 1 -8.75 -3.12 11.04
CA MET A 1 -8.05 -2.24 12.02
C MET A 1 -6.54 -2.50 11.96
N LEU A 2 -5.68 -1.58 12.43
CA LEU A 2 -4.21 -1.75 12.36
C LEU A 2 -3.69 -3.06 12.97
N ASN A 3 -4.24 -3.50 14.12
CA ASN A 3 -3.83 -4.76 14.76
C ASN A 3 -4.03 -5.97 13.83
N GLU A 4 -5.24 -6.11 13.30
CA GLU A 4 -5.62 -7.22 12.41
C GLU A 4 -4.77 -7.23 11.13
N HIS A 5 -4.51 -6.07 10.55
CA HIS A 5 -3.63 -5.97 9.38
C HIS A 5 -2.19 -6.35 9.73
N PHE A 6 -1.67 -5.92 10.88
CA PHE A 6 -0.33 -6.29 11.31
C PHE A 6 -0.20 -7.80 11.58
N GLU A 7 -1.20 -8.42 12.23
CA GLU A 7 -1.21 -9.87 12.45
C GLU A 7 -1.20 -10.66 11.15
N LYS A 8 -1.91 -10.17 10.13
CA LYS A 8 -2.01 -10.80 8.82
C LYS A 8 -0.79 -10.57 7.92
N HIS A 9 -0.30 -9.34 7.85
CA HIS A 9 0.68 -8.91 6.85
C HIS A 9 2.04 -8.51 7.42
N GLY A 10 2.17 -8.30 8.73
CA GLY A 10 3.42 -7.86 9.36
C GLY A 10 4.60 -8.79 9.03
N ARG A 11 4.34 -10.10 8.95
CA ARG A 11 5.35 -11.13 8.60
C ARG A 11 5.94 -10.97 7.19
N GLU A 12 5.20 -10.38 6.25
CA GLU A 12 5.67 -10.15 4.87
C GLU A 12 6.83 -9.14 4.81
N PHE A 13 7.00 -8.36 5.89
CA PHE A 13 8.04 -7.34 6.04
C PHE A 13 9.19 -7.78 6.94
N GLY A 14 9.21 -9.07 7.34
CA GLY A 14 10.19 -9.67 8.24
C GLY A 14 9.75 -9.63 9.71
N ALA A 15 10.72 -9.80 10.61
CA ALA A 15 10.51 -9.63 12.04
C ALA A 15 10.50 -8.13 12.38
N ILE A 16 9.34 -7.49 12.22
CA ILE A 16 9.14 -6.08 12.55
C ILE A 16 8.08 -5.92 13.64
N THR A 17 8.17 -4.82 14.37
CA THR A 17 7.14 -4.40 15.31
C THR A 17 5.94 -3.76 14.60
N LYS A 18 4.82 -3.65 15.31
CA LYS A 18 3.62 -2.98 14.81
C LYS A 18 3.87 -1.49 14.50
N ASP A 19 4.70 -0.82 15.28
CA ASP A 19 5.04 0.59 15.07
C ASP A 19 5.91 0.77 13.83
N GLU A 20 6.87 -0.13 13.59
CA GLU A 20 7.65 -0.14 12.36
C GLU A 20 6.79 -0.43 11.13
N TYR A 21 5.80 -1.33 11.26
CA TYR A 21 4.84 -1.60 10.20
C TYR A 21 4.03 -0.35 9.86
N LEU A 22 3.48 0.34 10.86
CA LEU A 22 2.74 1.59 10.67
C LEU A 22 3.63 2.67 10.05
N ARG A 23 4.86 2.83 10.54
CA ARG A 23 5.82 3.79 9.99
C ARG A 23 6.11 3.52 8.52
N ARG A 24 6.37 2.27 8.13
CA ARG A 24 6.61 1.91 6.72
C ARG A 24 5.38 2.17 5.84
N ALA A 25 4.18 1.93 6.37
CA ALA A 25 2.95 2.26 5.67
C ALA A 25 2.83 3.78 5.44
N GLN A 26 3.08 4.59 6.48
CA GLN A 26 3.09 6.06 6.37
C GLN A 26 4.17 6.56 5.42
N GLU A 27 5.38 6.00 5.47
CA GLU A 27 6.46 6.33 4.54
C GLU A 27 6.06 6.10 3.08
N LEU A 28 5.39 4.98 2.76
CA LEU A 28 4.90 4.72 1.40
C LEU A 28 3.72 5.65 1.02
N ARG A 29 2.83 5.93 1.97
CA ARG A 29 1.71 6.88 1.80
C ARG A 29 2.22 8.29 1.50
N ASP A 30 3.34 8.70 2.07
CA ASP A 30 3.86 10.06 1.98
C ASP A 30 5.01 10.18 0.96
N ALA A 31 5.45 9.06 0.37
CA ALA A 31 6.51 9.02 -0.63
C ALA A 31 6.18 9.88 -1.87
N THR A 32 7.22 10.37 -2.55
CA THR A 32 7.03 11.05 -3.84
C THR A 32 6.63 10.04 -4.91
N VAL A 33 5.55 10.34 -5.65
CA VAL A 33 5.10 9.52 -6.78
C VAL A 33 6.06 9.70 -7.97
N GLY A 34 6.44 8.59 -8.60
CA GLY A 34 7.41 8.58 -9.69
C GLY A 34 8.57 7.62 -9.44
N GLY A 35 9.29 7.28 -10.50
CA GLY A 35 10.37 6.29 -10.45
C GLY A 35 9.84 4.90 -10.06
N ASP A 36 10.22 4.47 -8.85
CA ASP A 36 9.85 3.18 -8.26
C ASP A 36 8.45 3.18 -7.62
N VAL A 37 7.92 4.36 -7.28
CA VAL A 37 6.58 4.47 -6.69
C VAL A 37 5.55 4.76 -7.77
N ARG A 38 4.52 3.92 -7.85
CA ARG A 38 3.36 4.10 -8.71
C ARG A 38 2.15 4.44 -7.86
N GLU A 39 1.27 5.29 -8.37
CA GLU A 39 0.03 5.71 -7.71
C GLU A 39 -1.14 5.58 -8.68
N VAL A 40 -2.28 5.19 -8.14
CA VAL A 40 -3.60 5.30 -8.75
C VAL A 40 -4.52 5.97 -7.73
N VAL A 41 -5.30 6.94 -8.18
CA VAL A 41 -6.36 7.56 -7.38
C VAL A 41 -7.70 7.22 -8.02
N ARG A 42 -8.57 6.63 -7.21
CA ARG A 42 -9.93 6.21 -7.57
C ARG A 42 -10.88 7.40 -7.60
N ASP A 43 -11.99 7.28 -8.33
CA ASP A 43 -13.04 8.31 -8.37
C ASP A 43 -13.69 8.55 -7.00
N ASP A 44 -13.76 7.51 -6.15
CA ASP A 44 -14.23 7.58 -4.76
C ASP A 44 -13.25 8.31 -3.81
N GLY A 45 -12.07 8.71 -4.32
CA GLY A 45 -11.05 9.44 -3.58
C GLY A 45 -10.06 8.56 -2.83
N VAL A 46 -10.15 7.23 -2.93
CA VAL A 46 -9.13 6.34 -2.37
C VAL A 46 -7.89 6.39 -3.25
N ALA A 47 -6.72 6.57 -2.65
CA ALA A 47 -5.44 6.47 -3.33
C ALA A 47 -4.78 5.14 -3.00
N SER A 48 -4.15 4.53 -4.00
CA SER A 48 -3.33 3.33 -3.84
C SER A 48 -1.93 3.57 -4.39
N ARG A 49 -0.91 3.08 -3.69
CA ARG A 49 0.48 3.18 -4.13
C ARG A 49 1.19 1.83 -4.09
N PHE A 50 2.13 1.66 -4.99
CA PHE A 50 3.01 0.50 -5.07
C PHE A 50 4.46 0.92 -5.21
N ASP A 51 5.32 0.44 -4.31
CA ASP A 51 6.76 0.61 -4.38
C ASP A 51 7.40 -0.61 -5.04
N LYS A 52 7.93 -0.43 -6.25
CA LYS A 52 8.60 -1.48 -7.03
C LYS A 52 9.86 -2.01 -6.35
N ARG A 53 10.55 -1.21 -5.54
CA ARG A 53 11.79 -1.59 -4.88
C ARG A 53 11.54 -2.56 -3.74
N THR A 54 10.50 -2.31 -2.95
CA THR A 54 10.17 -3.16 -1.78
C THR A 54 9.08 -4.19 -2.07
N GLY A 55 8.35 -4.03 -3.18
CA GLY A 55 7.16 -4.80 -3.51
C GLY A 55 5.96 -4.48 -2.61
N ALA A 56 6.00 -3.37 -1.89
CA ALA A 56 4.95 -2.99 -0.95
C ALA A 56 3.81 -2.25 -1.64
N PHE A 57 2.59 -2.55 -1.22
CA PHE A 57 1.35 -1.93 -1.66
C PHE A 57 0.67 -1.25 -0.47
N ILE A 58 0.07 -0.08 -0.70
CA ILE A 58 -0.76 0.63 0.27
C ILE A 58 -2.03 1.15 -0.40
N ALA A 59 -3.14 1.20 0.34
CA ALA A 59 -4.31 2.00 -0.02
C ALA A 59 -4.78 2.84 1.16
N PHE A 60 -5.21 4.07 0.89
CA PHE A 60 -5.60 5.06 1.89
C PHE A 60 -6.66 6.01 1.34
N ASP A 61 -7.49 6.56 2.24
CA ASP A 61 -8.54 7.51 1.91
C ASP A 61 -7.98 8.94 1.74
N ARG A 62 -8.80 9.86 1.20
CA ARG A 62 -8.44 11.30 1.05
C ARG A 62 -8.03 11.98 2.35
N ASP A 63 -8.54 11.52 3.49
CA ASP A 63 -8.19 12.00 4.82
C ASP A 63 -6.90 11.38 5.38
N LEU A 64 -6.18 10.61 4.54
CA LEU A 64 -4.94 9.91 4.83
C LEU A 64 -5.09 8.71 5.77
N THR A 65 -6.32 8.26 6.03
CA THR A 65 -6.60 7.02 6.75
C THR A 65 -6.11 5.82 5.95
N ILE A 66 -5.20 5.03 6.54
CA ILE A 66 -4.64 3.84 5.89
C ILE A 66 -5.67 2.71 5.97
N ARG A 67 -6.10 2.21 4.80
CA ARG A 67 -7.05 1.10 4.67
C ARG A 67 -6.34 -0.25 4.67
N THR A 68 -5.19 -0.34 3.99
CA THR A 68 -4.40 -1.57 3.92
C THR A 68 -2.94 -1.27 3.57
N PHE A 69 -2.03 -2.15 4.00
CA PHE A 69 -0.61 -2.12 3.65
C PHE A 69 -0.10 -3.57 3.62
N PHE A 70 0.52 -4.05 2.55
CA PHE A 70 0.98 -5.44 2.45
C PHE A 70 1.92 -5.64 1.24
N LYS A 71 2.50 -6.84 1.09
CA LYS A 71 3.22 -7.24 -0.13
C LYS A 71 2.42 -8.23 -0.97
N PRO A 72 1.84 -7.82 -2.11
CA PRO A 72 1.15 -8.77 -2.99
C PRO A 72 2.13 -9.79 -3.57
N ASN A 73 1.71 -11.06 -3.63
CA ASN A 73 2.49 -12.13 -4.25
C ASN A 73 2.82 -11.85 -5.74
N ASP A 74 1.89 -11.22 -6.45
CA ASP A 74 2.04 -10.90 -7.88
C ASP A 74 2.77 -9.57 -8.12
N GLY A 75 3.26 -8.90 -7.06
CA GLY A 75 4.00 -7.64 -7.15
C GLY A 75 3.26 -6.57 -7.97
N VAL A 76 3.96 -5.99 -8.95
CA VAL A 76 3.42 -4.91 -9.79
C VAL A 76 2.16 -5.31 -10.55
N ARG A 77 2.00 -6.59 -10.91
CA ARG A 77 0.81 -7.08 -11.63
C ARG A 77 -0.45 -6.99 -10.77
N TYR A 78 -0.31 -7.10 -9.44
CA TYR A 78 -1.42 -6.84 -8.54
C TYR A 78 -1.87 -5.39 -8.62
N PHE A 79 -0.91 -4.46 -8.59
CA PHE A 79 -1.17 -3.03 -8.66
C PHE A 79 -1.82 -2.63 -10.00
N GLU A 80 -1.33 -3.17 -11.12
CA GLU A 80 -1.91 -2.94 -12.45
C GLU A 80 -3.38 -3.39 -12.50
N ARG A 81 -3.72 -4.56 -11.96
CA ARG A 81 -5.12 -5.01 -11.88
C ARG A 81 -5.99 -4.15 -10.97
N GLN A 82 -5.42 -3.55 -9.91
CA GLN A 82 -6.17 -2.59 -9.08
C GLN A 82 -6.40 -1.28 -9.84
N ALA A 83 -5.44 -0.85 -10.66
CA ALA A 83 -5.56 0.32 -11.50
C ALA A 83 -6.64 0.16 -12.59
N GLU A 84 -6.72 -1.04 -13.19
CA GLU A 84 -7.69 -1.33 -14.27
C GLU A 84 -9.14 -1.37 -13.77
N ARG A 85 -9.38 -1.73 -12.50
CA ARG A 85 -10.72 -1.78 -11.89
C ARG A 85 -11.39 -0.41 -11.73
N GLU A 86 -10.66 0.68 -11.98
CA GLU A 86 -11.17 2.06 -11.92
C GLU A 86 -11.88 2.51 -13.20
N HIS A 87 -11.82 1.72 -14.28
CA HIS A 87 -12.31 2.11 -15.60
C HIS A 87 -13.63 1.44 -16.01
N GLU A 88 -14.39 0.87 -15.08
CA GLU A 88 -15.70 0.23 -15.33
C GLU A 88 -16.83 0.95 -14.59
#